data_AF-A0A3D1H587-F1
#
_entry.id   AF-A0A3D1H587-F1
#
_cell.length_a   1.000
_cell.length_b   1.000
_cell.length_c   1.000
_cell.angle_alpha   90.00
_cell.angle_beta   90.00
_cell.angle_gamma   90.00
#
_symmetry.space_group_name_H-M   'P 1'
#
loop_
_entity.id
_entity.type
_entity.pdbx_description
1 polymer ?
#
loop_
_entity_poly.entity_id
_entity_poly.type
_entity_poly.pdbx_seq_one_letter_code
_entity_poly.pdbx_strand_id
1 'polypeptide(L)' 'MPGVKVRNNNVNSALRVLKRKCIDHLWEVKERRFYTKPSAAKRKAKKAGIARSKKRGRDESTGNKF' A
#
# COMPACT_ATOMS: atom_id res chain seq x y z
N MET A 1 13.77 6.14 -4.93
CA MET A 1 13.69 4.68 -4.68
C MET A 1 14.25 4.40 -3.28
N PRO A 2 13.51 3.71 -2.40
CA PRO A 2 13.95 3.46 -1.03
C PRO A 2 15.03 2.38 -0.97
N GLY A 3 16.17 2.68 -0.34
CA GLY A 3 17.21 1.70 -0.03
C GLY A 3 16.90 0.87 1.22
N VAL A 4 17.36 -0.38 1.26
CA VAL A 4 17.25 -1.27 2.42
C VAL A 4 18.62 -1.88 2.74
N LYS A 5 19.08 -1.68 3.97
CA LYS A 5 20.30 -2.33 4.48
C LYS A 5 19.92 -3.73 5.00
N VAL A 6 20.65 -4.75 4.56
CA VAL A 6 20.51 -6.11 5.09
C VAL A 6 21.23 -6.19 6.43
N ARG A 7 20.60 -6.79 7.44
CA ARG A 7 21.19 -7.05 8.76
C ARG A 7 21.22 -8.55 9.00
N ASN A 8 22.24 -9.03 9.69
CA ASN A 8 22.39 -10.43 10.11
C ASN A 8 22.25 -11.44 8.95
N ASN A 9 22.74 -11.06 7.76
CA ASN A 9 22.61 -11.81 6.51
C ASN A 9 21.17 -12.26 6.15
N ASN A 10 20.14 -11.63 6.74
CA ASN A 10 18.74 -12.01 6.52
C ASN A 10 18.17 -11.31 5.28
N VAL A 11 18.49 -11.84 4.12
CA VAL A 11 18.07 -11.29 2.81
C VAL A 11 16.54 -11.34 2.65
N ASN A 12 15.89 -12.43 3.08
CA ASN A 12 14.45 -12.61 2.92
C ASN A 12 13.63 -11.51 3.63
N SER A 13 14.01 -11.19 4.87
CA SER A 13 13.37 -10.09 5.61
C SER A 13 13.60 -8.74 4.93
N ALA A 14 14.83 -8.50 4.43
CA ALA A 14 15.17 -7.27 3.70
C ALA A 14 14.33 -7.12 2.42
N LEU A 15 14.12 -8.20 1.66
CA LEU A 15 13.25 -8.20 0.48
C LEU A 15 11.80 -7.88 0.83
N ARG A 16 11.27 -8.41 1.94
CA ARG A 16 9.90 -8.09 2.39
C ARG A 16 9.76 -6.61 2.77
N VAL A 17 10.78 -6.05 3.44
CA VAL A 17 10.81 -4.62 3.79
C VAL A 17 10.92 -3.75 2.54
N LEU A 18 11.81 -4.12 1.60
CA LEU A 18 11.97 -3.42 0.33
C LEU A 18 10.65 -3.41 -0.45
N LYS A 19 10.01 -4.58 -0.60
CA LYS A 19 8.69 -4.70 -1.23
C LYS A 19 7.69 -3.75 -0.58
N ARG A 20 7.59 -3.75 0.76
CA ARG A 20 6.65 -2.88 1.48
C ARG A 20 6.92 -1.39 1.24
N LYS A 21 8.19 -0.97 1.23
CA LYS A 21 8.57 0.43 0.97
C LYS A 21 8.37 0.84 -0.49
N CYS A 22 8.54 -0.06 -1.45
CA CYS A 22 8.38 0.22 -2.88
C CYS A 22 6.92 0.29 -3.35
N ILE A 23 5.97 -0.27 -2.59
CA ILE A 23 4.56 -0.36 -3.00
C ILE A 23 3.97 1.01 -3.36
N ASP A 24 4.26 2.06 -2.60
CA ASP A 24 3.68 3.39 -2.83
C ASP A 24 4.11 3.98 -4.19
N HIS A 25 5.40 3.87 -4.53
CA HIS A 25 5.92 4.29 -5.84
C HIS A 25 5.34 3.47 -6.99
N LEU A 26 5.15 2.16 -6.80
CA LEU A 26 4.55 1.29 -7.82
C LEU A 26 3.10 1.67 -8.10
N TRP A 27 2.34 2.08 -7.08
CA TRP A 27 0.98 2.58 -7.25
C TRP A 27 0.94 3.90 -8.02
N GLU A 28 1.83 4.83 -7.70
CA GLU A 28 1.93 6.12 -8.39
C GLU A 28 2.19 5.95 -9.89
N VAL A 29 3.17 5.11 -10.26
CA VAL A 29 3.48 4.82 -11.66
C VAL A 29 2.30 4.18 -12.37
N LYS A 30 1.60 3.25 -11.70
CA LYS A 30 0.40 2.60 -12.25
C LYS A 30 -0.74 3.60 -12.50
N GLU A 31 -0.93 4.57 -11.61
CA GLU A 31 -1.97 5.59 -11.76
C GLU A 31 -1.65 6.61 -12.84
N ARG A 32 -0.37 6.97 -13.00
CA ARG A 32 0.08 7.91 -14.03
C ARG A 32 0.20 7.31 -15.43
N ARG A 33 0.10 5.99 -15.58
CA ARG A 33 0.22 5.31 -16.88
C ARG A 33 -0.80 5.80 -17.92
N PHE A 34 -1.98 6.24 -17.48
CA PHE A 34 -3.03 6.74 -18.37
C PHE A 34 -3.71 7.99 -17.78
N TYR A 35 -4.18 8.88 -18.66
CA TYR A 35 -4.98 10.02 -18.22
C TYR A 35 -6.28 9.54 -17.54
N THR A 36 -6.56 10.13 -16.37
CA THR A 36 -7.77 9.84 -15.60
C THR A 36 -8.48 11.15 -15.30
N LYS A 37 -9.77 11.27 -15.67
CA LYS A 37 -10.57 12.47 -15.37
C LYS A 37 -10.55 12.75 -13.85
N PRO A 38 -10.47 14.03 -13.40
CA PRO A 38 -10.40 14.37 -11.97
C PRO A 38 -11.59 13.82 -11.16
N SER A 39 -12.79 13.73 -11.75
CA SER A 39 -13.96 13.13 -11.08
C SER A 39 -13.78 11.63 -10.82
N ALA A 40 -13.19 10.90 -11.76
CA ALA A 40 -12.91 9.48 -11.60
C ALA A 40 -11.81 9.24 -10.55
N ALA A 41 -10.78 10.10 -10.52
CA ALA A 41 -9.74 10.06 -9.47
C ALA A 41 -10.34 10.28 -8.07
N LYS A 42 -11.19 11.30 -7.89
CA LYS A 42 -11.90 11.54 -6.62
C LYS A 42 -12.78 10.36 -6.20
N ARG A 43 -13.51 9.76 -7.14
CA ARG A 43 -14.35 8.57 -6.87
C ARG A 43 -13.51 7.37 -6.45
N LYS A 44 -12.37 7.13 -7.11
CA LYS A 44 -11.43 6.06 -6.76
C LYS A 44 -10.84 6.26 -5.36
N ALA A 45 -10.43 7.48 -5.03
CA ALA A 45 -9.91 7.82 -3.70
C ALA A 45 -10.96 7.59 -2.59
N LYS A 46 -12.22 8.01 -2.80
CA LYS A 46 -13.32 7.73 -1.86
C LYS A 46 -13.56 6.23 -1.69
N LYS A 47 -13.60 5.47 -2.78
CA LYS A 47 -13.77 4.00 -2.74
C LYS A 47 -12.63 3.32 -1.97
N ALA A 48 -11.38 3.75 -2.17
CA ALA A 48 -10.22 3.27 -1.43
C ALA A 48 -10.28 3.62 0.07
N GLY A 49 -10.78 4.80 0.42
CA GLY A 49 -11.03 5.21 1.81
C GLY A 49 -12.05 4.30 2.51
N ILE A 50 -13.19 4.06 1.85
CA ILE A 50 -14.25 3.17 2.37
C ILE A 50 -13.72 1.74 2.56
N ALA A 51 -12.97 1.21 1.58
CA ALA A 51 -12.38 -0.12 1.68
C ALA A 51 -11.41 -0.25 2.87
N ARG A 52 -10.56 0.76 3.10
CA ARG A 52 -9.65 0.80 4.26
C ARG A 52 -10.40 0.87 5.59
N SER A 53 -11.44 1.70 5.68
CA SER A 53 -12.27 1.80 6.90
C SER A 53 -12.99 0.48 7.20
N LYS A 54 -13.62 -0.14 6.19
CA LYS A 54 -14.25 -1.46 6.34
C LYS A 54 -13.27 -2.55 6.76
N LYS A 55 -12.03 -2.50 6.25
CA LYS A 55 -10.98 -3.43 6.67
C LYS A 55 -10.65 -3.23 8.15
N ARG A 56 -10.42 -1.98 8.59
CA ARG A 56 -10.15 -1.67 10.01
C ARG A 56 -11.25 -2.17 10.93
N GLY A 57 -12.52 -1.91 10.61
CA GLY A 57 -13.64 -2.40 11.42
C GLY A 57 -13.74 -3.94 11.46
N ARG A 58 -13.39 -4.64 10.38
CA ARG A 58 -13.30 -6.11 10.38
C ARG A 58 -12.17 -6.61 11.27
N ASP A 59 -10.99 -6.01 11.14
CA ASP A 59 -9.81 -6.34 11.94
C ASP A 59 -10.10 -6.12 13.45
N GLU A 60 -10.82 -5.04 13.79
CA GLU A 60 -11.34 -4.76 15.15
C GLU A 60 -12.33 -5.83 15.64
N SER A 61 -13.33 -6.19 14.82
CA SER A 61 -14.35 -7.20 15.18
C SER A 61 -13.80 -8.62 15.35
N THR A 62 -12.74 -8.96 14.61
CA THR A 62 -12.09 -10.28 14.67
C THR A 62 -11.03 -10.35 15.77
N GLY A 63 -10.83 -9.28 16.54
CA GLY A 63 -9.89 -9.22 17.66
C GLY A 63 -8.42 -9.31 17.23
N ASN A 64 -8.11 -9.21 15.94
CA ASN A 64 -6.75 -9.28 15.43
C ASN A 64 -6.07 -7.91 15.62
N LYS A 65 -5.68 -7.63 16.86
CA LYS A 65 -4.98 -6.41 17.30
C LYS A 65 -3.46 -6.51 17.12
N PHE A 66 -3.01 -7.11 16.01
CA PHE A 66 -1.59 -7.28 15.67
C PHE A 66 -1.34 -7.07 14.17
#